data_AF-A0A979FSL1-F1
#
_entry.id   AF-A0A979FSL1-F1
#
_cell.length_a   1.000
_cell.length_b   1.000
_cell.length_c   1.000
_cell.angle_alpha   90.00
_cell.angle_beta   90.00
_cell.angle_gamma   90.00
#
_symmetry.space_group_name_H-M   'P 1'
#
loop_
_entity.id
_entity.type
_entity.pdbx_description
1 polymer ?
#
loop_
_entity_poly.entity_id
_entity_poly.type
_entity_poly.pdbx_seq_one_letter_code
_entity_poly.pdbx_strand_id
1 'polypeptide(L)'
;MFLFWAAWVAMLVLAIWIIVKAPACEPPPTITWMQESAMVEVNPSAMDPQDSVNLVKALGLSSFYIPALISGHDFYKLNPAYVAEQVTSLLQVHDEQVTSLLQALTGAGVHGVTDFVPSPVLPYNSWVVNTSYAHLFNLPALTLNYDEEDLSPELQKVLIFWKNEYNITGFTVPADETEKQPELHNLTTSLNHDLADQDIVVGEGMVDVSDAVSNLNLPGSFQQFLKLNSDSWPYYKFMPVVADHRTASPAQMPAVTMALMLSPGTPILQIPGNNTEKFVTSLGGVVAACSELRSKDAFKFGATEFVNSTANVVAFTRIRTMKGTPGYAVVSNLAHEDVLLDFSILPAVPSTGTLVYNLTSGEVPPSNKVDLTSVLVEGHGGAVIEFVAQDH
;
A
#
# COMPACT_ATOMS: atom_id res chain seq x y z
N MET A 1 -63.03 -7.04 -1.37
CA MET A 1 -62.19 -8.25 -1.32
C MET A 1 -61.41 -8.47 -2.62
N PHE A 2 -62.04 -8.42 -3.79
CA PHE A 2 -61.35 -8.58 -5.10
C PHE A 2 -60.26 -7.53 -5.38
N LEU A 3 -60.57 -6.24 -5.15
CA LEU A 3 -59.61 -5.13 -5.39
C LEU A 3 -58.32 -5.27 -4.57
N PHE A 4 -58.41 -5.83 -3.36
CA PHE A 4 -57.24 -6.08 -2.51
C PHE A 4 -56.30 -7.10 -3.14
N TRP A 5 -56.83 -8.25 -3.59
CA TRP A 5 -56.05 -9.28 -4.24
C TRP A 5 -55.46 -8.81 -5.59
N ALA A 6 -56.22 -8.02 -6.35
CA ALA A 6 -55.71 -7.43 -7.59
C ALA A 6 -54.53 -6.46 -7.34
N ALA A 7 -54.65 -5.58 -6.33
CA ALA A 7 -53.57 -4.68 -5.94
C ALA A 7 -52.35 -5.42 -5.39
N TRP A 8 -52.56 -6.48 -4.61
CA TRP A 8 -51.49 -7.33 -4.09
C TRP A 8 -50.70 -8.01 -5.21
N VAL A 9 -51.40 -8.62 -6.19
CA VAL A 9 -50.75 -9.25 -7.35
C VAL A 9 -50.01 -8.20 -8.18
N ALA A 10 -50.58 -7.01 -8.38
CA ALA A 10 -49.91 -5.92 -9.08
C ALA A 10 -48.61 -5.49 -8.37
N MET A 11 -48.63 -5.38 -7.04
CA MET A 11 -47.44 -5.06 -6.25
C MET A 11 -46.37 -6.16 -6.33
N LEU A 12 -46.78 -7.44 -6.30
CA LEU A 12 -45.88 -8.58 -6.47
C LEU A 12 -45.22 -8.58 -7.85
N VAL A 13 -46.00 -8.38 -8.92
CA VAL A 13 -45.48 -8.34 -10.29
C VAL A 13 -44.52 -7.16 -10.46
N LEU A 14 -44.84 -5.99 -9.90
CA LEU A 14 -43.96 -4.83 -9.94
C LEU A 14 -42.64 -5.09 -9.19
N ALA A 15 -42.69 -5.72 -8.02
CA ALA A 15 -41.49 -6.06 -7.25
C ALA A 15 -40.58 -7.04 -8.00
N ILE A 16 -41.15 -8.10 -8.59
CA ILE A 16 -40.40 -9.06 -9.42
C ILE A 16 -39.81 -8.34 -10.64
N TRP A 17 -40.59 -7.46 -11.27
CA TRP A 17 -40.14 -6.69 -12.43
C TRP A 17 -38.95 -5.78 -12.11
N ILE A 18 -38.97 -5.10 -10.96
CA ILE A 18 -37.83 -4.27 -10.50
C ILE A 18 -36.58 -5.12 -10.29
N ILE A 19 -36.71 -6.28 -9.64
CA ILE A 19 -35.57 -7.18 -9.37
C ILE A 19 -34.96 -7.70 -10.67
N VAL A 20 -35.80 -8.13 -11.63
CA VAL A 20 -35.34 -8.66 -12.93
C VAL A 20 -34.72 -7.57 -13.81
N LYS A 21 -35.16 -6.32 -13.67
CA LYS A 21 -34.63 -5.18 -14.43
C LYS A 21 -33.46 -4.48 -13.76
N ALA A 22 -33.23 -4.71 -12.47
CA ALA A 22 -32.03 -4.25 -11.81
C ALA A 22 -30.82 -4.95 -12.45
N PRO A 23 -29.82 -4.20 -12.97
CA PRO A 23 -28.61 -4.81 -13.48
C PRO A 23 -27.94 -5.58 -12.34
N ALA A 24 -27.40 -6.76 -12.66
CA ALA A 24 -26.59 -7.50 -11.70
C ALA A 24 -25.40 -6.62 -11.30
N CYS A 25 -25.17 -6.47 -10.00
CA CYS A 25 -23.94 -5.86 -9.53
C CYS A 25 -22.78 -6.78 -9.90
N GLU A 26 -21.82 -6.28 -10.67
CA GLU A 26 -20.56 -7.00 -10.85
C GLU A 26 -19.93 -7.17 -9.46
N PRO A 27 -19.47 -8.36 -9.08
CA PRO A 27 -18.77 -8.54 -7.82
C PRO A 27 -17.53 -7.63 -7.82
N PRO A 28 -17.22 -6.97 -6.68
CA PRO A 28 -16.00 -6.19 -6.60
C PRO A 28 -14.79 -7.08 -6.96
N PRO A 29 -13.82 -6.55 -7.72
CA PRO A 29 -12.60 -7.30 -7.99
C PRO A 29 -11.92 -7.65 -6.66
N THR A 30 -11.34 -8.85 -6.60
CA THR A 30 -10.70 -9.34 -5.39
C THR A 30 -9.35 -8.65 -5.21
N ILE A 31 -9.27 -7.75 -4.24
CA ILE A 31 -7.99 -7.24 -3.73
C ILE A 31 -7.62 -8.04 -2.48
N THR A 32 -6.34 -8.17 -2.22
CA THR A 32 -5.85 -8.78 -0.98
C THR A 32 -5.93 -7.76 0.16
N TRP A 33 -5.98 -8.24 1.42
CA TRP A 33 -5.95 -7.34 2.59
C TRP A 33 -4.73 -6.41 2.57
N MET A 34 -3.62 -6.90 2.01
CA MET A 34 -2.35 -6.20 1.83
C MET A 34 -2.44 -5.01 0.86
N GLN A 35 -3.44 -4.99 -0.02
CA GLN A 35 -3.71 -3.90 -0.96
C GLN A 35 -4.69 -2.86 -0.39
N GLU A 36 -5.46 -3.22 0.65
CA GLU A 36 -6.53 -2.36 1.16
C GLU A 36 -6.05 -1.14 1.93
N SER A 37 -4.93 -1.26 2.64
CA SER A 37 -4.40 -0.22 3.53
C SER A 37 -2.94 0.05 3.27
N ALA A 38 -2.51 1.26 3.63
CA ALA A 38 -1.10 1.60 3.67
C ALA A 38 -0.41 0.88 4.85
N MET A 39 0.91 0.80 4.77
CA MET A 39 1.75 0.22 5.81
C MET A 39 2.68 1.27 6.39
N VAL A 40 3.04 1.10 7.65
CA VAL A 40 4.11 1.87 8.29
C VAL A 40 5.23 0.94 8.71
N GLU A 41 6.46 1.34 8.40
CA GLU A 41 7.65 0.63 8.85
C GLU A 41 7.83 0.86 10.35
N VAL A 42 7.94 -0.23 11.09
CA VAL A 42 8.21 -0.22 12.53
C VAL A 42 9.57 -0.85 12.75
N ASN A 43 10.46 -0.14 13.44
CA ASN A 43 11.73 -0.70 13.87
C ASN A 43 11.60 -1.20 15.32
N PRO A 44 11.63 -2.53 15.54
CA PRO A 44 11.48 -3.12 16.88
C PRO A 44 12.54 -2.68 17.89
N SER A 45 13.73 -2.29 17.43
CA SER A 45 14.83 -1.87 18.30
C SER A 45 14.75 -0.39 18.68
N ALA A 46 13.93 0.41 17.99
CA ALA A 46 13.89 1.87 18.14
C ALA A 46 12.59 2.40 18.76
N MET A 47 11.53 1.59 18.86
CA MET A 47 10.21 2.01 19.33
C MET A 47 9.62 1.00 20.30
N ASP A 48 8.93 1.49 21.33
CA ASP A 48 8.18 0.66 22.25
C ASP A 48 7.01 -0.07 21.52
N PRO A 49 6.69 -1.32 21.89
CA PRO A 49 5.54 -2.05 21.36
C PRO A 49 4.21 -1.30 21.39
N GLN A 50 3.88 -0.63 22.50
CA GLN A 50 2.60 0.06 22.65
C GLN A 50 2.57 1.35 21.82
N ASP A 51 3.69 2.08 21.75
CA ASP A 51 3.80 3.26 20.91
C ASP A 51 3.67 2.91 19.43
N SER A 52 4.19 1.75 19.02
CA SER A 52 4.04 1.22 17.66
C SER A 52 2.57 0.93 17.33
N VAL A 53 1.83 0.28 18.23
CA VAL A 53 0.39 0.05 18.09
C VAL A 53 -0.39 1.37 18.01
N ASN A 54 -0.05 2.33 18.87
CA ASN A 54 -0.70 3.62 18.92
C ASN A 54 -0.47 4.41 17.62
N LEU A 55 0.75 4.35 17.08
CA LEU A 55 1.11 4.98 15.82
C LEU A 55 0.28 4.43 14.65
N VAL A 56 0.26 3.10 14.47
CA VAL A 56 -0.51 2.44 13.40
C VAL A 56 -1.99 2.84 13.46
N LYS A 57 -2.58 2.82 14.66
CA LYS A 57 -3.98 3.20 14.88
C LYS A 57 -4.24 4.68 14.64
N ALA A 58 -3.35 5.56 15.10
CA ALA A 58 -3.49 7.01 14.91
C ALA A 58 -3.45 7.40 13.43
N LEU A 59 -2.71 6.66 12.61
CA LEU A 59 -2.65 6.83 11.17
C LEU A 59 -3.81 6.15 10.41
N GLY A 60 -4.68 5.41 11.12
CA GLY A 60 -5.78 4.67 10.51
C GLY A 60 -5.32 3.51 9.62
N LEU A 61 -4.18 2.89 9.93
CA LEU A 61 -3.61 1.78 9.15
C LEU A 61 -4.01 0.42 9.74
N SER A 62 -4.08 -0.61 8.90
CA SER A 62 -4.36 -1.99 9.33
C SER A 62 -3.15 -2.91 9.30
N SER A 63 -2.00 -2.42 8.82
CA SER A 63 -0.81 -3.23 8.56
C SER A 63 0.47 -2.51 8.97
N PHE A 64 1.46 -3.25 9.45
CA PHE A 64 2.82 -2.75 9.72
C PHE A 64 3.85 -3.56 8.92
N TYR A 65 4.99 -2.95 8.66
CA TYR A 65 6.09 -3.55 7.92
C TYR A 65 7.36 -3.59 8.78
N ILE A 66 8.05 -4.73 8.82
CA ILE A 66 9.38 -4.86 9.42
C ILE A 66 10.33 -5.37 8.32
N PRO A 67 11.36 -4.61 7.94
CA PRO A 67 12.32 -5.04 6.94
C PRO A 67 13.21 -6.18 7.48
N ALA A 68 13.76 -6.99 6.59
CA ALA A 68 14.70 -8.06 6.83
C ALA A 68 14.41 -8.94 8.07
N LEU A 69 13.14 -9.27 8.37
CA LEU A 69 12.80 -9.99 9.61
C LEU A 69 13.28 -11.44 9.59
N ILE A 70 13.24 -12.08 8.40
CA ILE A 70 13.66 -13.47 8.18
C ILE A 70 15.19 -13.55 8.10
N SER A 71 15.80 -14.47 8.84
CA SER A 71 17.25 -14.67 8.81
C SER A 71 17.71 -15.33 7.51
N GLY A 72 18.72 -14.73 6.86
CA GLY A 72 19.43 -15.36 5.74
C GLY A 72 20.24 -16.60 6.12
N HIS A 73 20.44 -16.88 7.43
CA HIS A 73 21.08 -18.10 7.93
C HIS A 73 20.09 -19.24 8.20
N ASP A 74 18.82 -18.94 8.45
CA ASP A 74 17.81 -19.95 8.77
C ASP A 74 16.43 -19.34 8.59
N PHE A 75 15.67 -19.82 7.61
CA PHE A 75 14.36 -19.24 7.28
C PHE A 75 13.33 -19.36 8.42
N TYR A 76 13.58 -20.20 9.43
CA TYR A 76 12.73 -20.39 10.60
C TYR A 76 13.17 -19.54 11.81
N LYS A 77 14.08 -18.57 11.63
CA LYS A 77 14.57 -17.72 12.72
C LYS A 77 14.52 -16.25 12.36
N LEU A 78 14.36 -15.44 13.41
CA LEU A 78 14.56 -14.01 13.35
C LEU A 78 15.97 -13.67 12.88
N ASN A 79 16.07 -12.64 12.04
CA ASN A 79 17.35 -12.11 11.60
C ASN A 79 18.19 -11.68 12.81
N PRO A 80 19.46 -12.13 12.91
CA PRO A 80 20.35 -11.74 13.99
C PRO A 80 20.50 -10.23 14.19
N ALA A 81 20.25 -9.41 13.16
CA ALA A 81 20.25 -7.94 13.29
C ALA A 81 19.21 -7.41 14.29
N TYR A 82 18.11 -8.15 14.52
CA TYR A 82 17.09 -7.82 15.52
C TYR A 82 17.34 -8.45 16.89
N VAL A 83 18.19 -9.49 16.94
CA VAL A 83 18.43 -10.31 18.13
C VAL A 83 19.75 -9.96 18.81
N ALA A 84 20.72 -9.45 18.06
CA ALA A 84 22.06 -9.18 18.54
C ALA A 84 22.27 -7.69 18.76
N GLU A 85 22.70 -7.33 19.97
CA GLU A 85 23.78 -6.36 20.06
C GLU A 85 24.97 -7.04 20.73
N GLN A 86 26.09 -6.97 20.02
CA GLN A 86 27.48 -7.08 20.47
C GLN A 86 27.73 -7.81 21.80
N VAL A 87 28.55 -8.86 21.71
CA VAL A 87 29.37 -9.47 22.76
C VAL A 87 29.79 -8.46 23.84
N THR A 88 28.92 -8.21 24.82
CA THR A 88 29.24 -7.57 26.09
C THR A 88 28.12 -7.91 27.06
N SER A 89 28.18 -9.14 27.57
CA SER A 89 27.83 -9.50 28.95
C SER A 89 26.72 -8.66 29.60
N LEU A 90 25.47 -8.82 29.17
CA LEU A 90 24.20 -8.59 29.89
C LEU A 90 23.07 -9.09 28.96
N LEU A 91 23.05 -10.41 28.75
CA LEU A 91 22.18 -11.12 27.81
C LEU A 91 20.77 -11.33 28.40
N GLN A 92 19.74 -10.73 27.78
CA GLN A 92 18.38 -11.29 27.60
C GLN A 92 17.33 -10.35 26.95
N VAL A 93 17.66 -9.13 26.53
CA VAL A 93 16.61 -8.07 26.39
C VAL A 93 15.98 -7.91 24.99
N HIS A 94 16.56 -8.39 23.88
CA HIS A 94 16.08 -7.99 22.53
C HIS A 94 15.13 -8.97 21.81
N ASP A 95 15.26 -10.29 22.00
CA ASP A 95 14.33 -11.26 21.41
C ASP A 95 12.90 -11.09 21.98
N GLU A 96 12.81 -10.76 23.27
CA GLU A 96 11.57 -10.45 23.96
C GLU A 96 10.92 -9.16 23.42
N GLN A 97 11.70 -8.15 23.01
CA GLN A 97 11.16 -6.90 22.45
C GLN A 97 10.50 -7.10 21.09
N VAL A 98 11.16 -7.82 20.17
CA VAL A 98 10.58 -8.12 18.85
C VAL A 98 9.33 -8.98 19.02
N THR A 99 9.41 -10.02 19.84
CA THR A 99 8.29 -10.93 20.07
C THR A 99 7.12 -10.21 20.77
N SER A 100 7.39 -9.35 21.76
CA SER A 100 6.35 -8.56 22.43
C SER A 100 5.72 -7.51 21.51
N LEU A 101 6.49 -6.87 20.62
CA LEU A 101 5.97 -6.00 19.57
C LEU A 101 5.01 -6.76 18.66
N LEU A 102 5.44 -7.90 18.13
CA LEU A 102 4.63 -8.73 17.23
C LEU A 102 3.34 -9.19 17.92
N GLN A 103 3.41 -9.60 19.19
CA GLN A 103 2.24 -9.96 19.99
C GLN A 103 1.30 -8.78 20.24
N ALA A 104 1.84 -7.59 20.54
CA ALA A 104 1.03 -6.38 20.78
C ALA A 104 0.27 -5.95 19.52
N LEU A 105 0.94 -5.96 18.36
CA LEU A 105 0.33 -5.63 17.07
C LEU A 105 -0.70 -6.68 16.65
N THR A 106 -0.41 -7.95 16.89
CA THR A 106 -1.35 -9.06 16.66
C THR A 106 -2.59 -8.94 17.53
N GLY A 107 -2.42 -8.69 18.84
CA GLY A 107 -3.54 -8.47 19.77
C GLY A 107 -4.38 -7.23 19.42
N ALA A 108 -3.81 -6.28 18.67
CA ALA A 108 -4.49 -5.11 18.17
C ALA A 108 -5.23 -5.35 16.83
N GLY A 109 -5.14 -6.55 16.24
CA GLY A 109 -5.74 -6.88 14.95
C GLY A 109 -5.03 -6.26 13.75
N VAL A 110 -3.73 -5.96 13.89
CA VAL A 110 -2.90 -5.39 12.82
C VAL A 110 -2.12 -6.51 12.14
N HIS A 111 -2.13 -6.53 10.81
CA HIS A 111 -1.39 -7.52 10.04
C HIS A 111 0.11 -7.20 9.98
N GLY A 112 0.96 -8.22 10.14
CA GLY A 112 2.40 -8.09 10.01
C GLY A 112 2.90 -8.42 8.62
N VAL A 113 3.81 -7.59 8.12
CA VAL A 113 4.44 -7.71 6.80
C VAL A 113 5.96 -7.68 6.93
N THR A 114 6.64 -8.52 6.18
CA THR A 114 8.10 -8.47 6.02
C THR A 114 8.51 -8.70 4.57
N ASP A 115 9.76 -8.46 4.24
CA ASP A 115 10.34 -8.80 2.93
C ASP A 115 10.57 -10.30 2.80
N PHE A 116 10.41 -10.79 1.58
CA PHE A 116 10.64 -12.17 1.20
C PHE A 116 11.55 -12.21 -0.02
N VAL A 117 12.86 -12.31 0.26
CA VAL A 117 13.90 -12.51 -0.74
C VAL A 117 14.61 -13.81 -0.38
N PRO A 118 14.09 -14.97 -0.82
CA PRO A 118 14.60 -16.27 -0.37
C PRO A 118 15.96 -16.63 -1.00
N SER A 119 16.48 -15.81 -1.92
CA SER A 119 17.71 -16.09 -2.66
C SER A 119 18.48 -14.81 -3.04
N PRO A 120 19.83 -14.81 -3.10
CA PRO A 120 20.74 -15.88 -2.69
C PRO A 120 20.79 -16.05 -1.16
N VAL A 121 21.10 -17.27 -0.70
CA VAL A 121 21.25 -17.56 0.73
C VAL A 121 22.70 -17.46 1.20
N LEU A 122 22.91 -17.30 2.51
CA LEU A 122 24.24 -17.27 3.08
C LEU A 122 24.91 -18.67 3.07
N PRO A 123 26.26 -18.77 2.96
CA PRO A 123 26.96 -20.07 2.86
C PRO A 123 26.71 -21.06 4.00
N TYR A 124 26.32 -20.55 5.18
CA TYR A 124 26.02 -21.37 6.37
C TYR A 124 24.52 -21.45 6.65
N ASN A 125 23.68 -21.23 5.62
CA ASN A 125 22.24 -21.37 5.76
C ASN A 125 21.86 -22.81 6.15
N SER A 126 20.87 -22.97 7.02
CA SER A 126 20.42 -24.28 7.53
C SER A 126 20.03 -25.25 6.41
N TRP A 127 19.47 -24.75 5.30
CA TRP A 127 19.13 -25.56 4.13
C TRP A 127 20.36 -25.93 3.30
N VAL A 128 21.36 -25.06 3.18
CA VAL A 128 22.61 -25.35 2.44
C VAL A 128 23.45 -26.41 3.17
N VAL A 129 23.53 -26.32 4.49
CA VAL A 129 24.30 -27.27 5.31
C VAL A 129 23.62 -28.65 5.36
N ASN A 130 22.30 -28.69 5.25
CA ASN A 130 21.54 -29.92 5.24
C ASN A 130 21.54 -30.55 3.83
N THR A 131 22.25 -31.67 3.68
CA THR A 131 22.40 -32.38 2.40
C THR A 131 21.08 -32.80 1.77
N SER A 132 20.00 -32.95 2.54
CA SER A 132 18.68 -33.29 2.00
C SER A 132 18.12 -32.19 1.09
N TYR A 133 18.44 -30.92 1.33
CA TYR A 133 17.97 -29.79 0.53
C TYR A 133 18.94 -29.39 -0.58
N ALA A 134 20.04 -30.14 -0.79
CA ALA A 134 21.07 -29.77 -1.77
C ALA A 134 20.54 -29.64 -3.21
N HIS A 135 19.49 -30.38 -3.56
CA HIS A 135 18.82 -30.33 -4.87
C HIS A 135 18.03 -29.02 -5.09
N LEU A 136 17.63 -28.33 -4.02
CA LEU A 136 16.93 -27.05 -4.09
C LEU A 136 17.85 -25.87 -4.48
N PHE A 137 19.16 -26.10 -4.66
CA PHE A 137 20.14 -25.04 -4.89
C PHE A 137 20.91 -25.20 -6.21
N ASN A 138 21.08 -24.07 -6.89
CA ASN A 138 22.01 -23.91 -7.99
C ASN A 138 23.41 -23.61 -7.45
N LEU A 139 24.24 -24.65 -7.35
CA LEU A 139 25.63 -24.54 -6.89
C LEU A 139 26.58 -24.15 -8.02
N PRO A 140 27.61 -23.31 -7.76
CA PRO A 140 28.05 -22.78 -6.46
C PRO A 140 27.44 -21.42 -6.09
N ALA A 141 26.46 -20.91 -6.86
CA ALA A 141 25.90 -19.57 -6.68
C ALA A 141 25.09 -19.41 -5.38
N LEU A 142 24.73 -20.53 -4.72
CA LEU A 142 23.86 -20.56 -3.53
C LEU A 142 22.52 -19.86 -3.77
N THR A 143 22.06 -19.92 -5.02
CA THR A 143 20.73 -19.47 -5.40
C THR A 143 19.76 -20.64 -5.36
N LEU A 144 18.48 -20.37 -5.08
CA LEU A 144 17.44 -21.39 -5.11
C LEU A 144 17.18 -21.80 -6.57
N ASN A 145 16.85 -23.06 -6.77
CA ASN A 145 16.43 -23.58 -8.05
C ASN A 145 14.90 -23.50 -8.17
N TYR A 146 14.40 -22.45 -8.81
CA TYR A 146 12.96 -22.21 -8.95
C TYR A 146 12.24 -23.23 -9.84
N ASP A 147 12.98 -24.02 -10.63
CA ASP A 147 12.42 -25.10 -11.45
C ASP A 147 12.19 -26.40 -10.65
N GLU A 148 12.66 -26.47 -9.40
CA GLU A 148 12.56 -27.66 -8.57
C GLU A 148 11.16 -27.78 -7.93
N GLU A 149 10.47 -28.90 -8.18
CA GLU A 149 9.08 -29.11 -7.74
C GLU A 149 8.94 -29.10 -6.21
N ASP A 150 9.97 -29.56 -5.49
CA ASP A 150 9.99 -29.65 -4.03
C ASP A 150 10.21 -28.27 -3.36
N LEU A 151 10.61 -27.22 -4.10
CA LEU A 151 10.91 -25.91 -3.51
C LEU A 151 9.66 -25.21 -2.97
N SER A 152 8.59 -25.15 -3.78
CA SER A 152 7.36 -24.43 -3.40
C SER A 152 6.75 -25.00 -2.10
N PRO A 153 6.57 -26.32 -1.93
CA PRO A 153 6.09 -26.90 -0.68
C PRO A 153 6.95 -26.58 0.55
N GLU A 154 8.28 -26.52 0.42
CA GLU A 154 9.15 -26.15 1.55
C GLU A 154 9.01 -24.66 1.91
N LEU A 155 8.91 -23.77 0.92
CA LEU A 155 8.66 -22.35 1.17
C LEU A 155 7.27 -22.11 1.77
N GLN A 156 6.25 -22.86 1.39
CA GLN A 156 4.93 -22.80 2.04
C GLN A 156 5.03 -23.10 3.53
N LYS A 157 5.81 -24.11 3.94
CA LYS A 157 6.04 -24.42 5.36
C LYS A 157 6.72 -23.27 6.09
N VAL A 158 7.65 -22.57 5.44
CA VAL A 158 8.28 -21.36 6.00
C VAL A 158 7.23 -20.28 6.24
N LEU A 159 6.43 -19.93 5.24
CA LEU A 159 5.42 -18.86 5.38
C LEU A 159 4.35 -19.21 6.44
N ILE A 160 3.89 -20.47 6.47
CA ILE A 160 2.95 -20.97 7.49
C ILE A 160 3.57 -20.90 8.89
N PHE A 161 4.86 -21.22 9.04
CA PHE A 161 5.56 -21.07 10.31
C PHE A 161 5.56 -19.60 10.77
N TRP A 162 5.89 -18.65 9.91
CA TRP A 162 5.89 -17.22 10.24
C TRP A 162 4.50 -16.69 10.62
N LYS A 163 3.45 -17.16 9.95
CA LYS A 163 2.07 -16.90 10.36
C LYS A 163 1.78 -17.46 11.75
N ASN A 164 2.11 -18.72 12.01
CA ASN A 164 1.71 -19.38 13.26
C ASN A 164 2.52 -18.89 14.47
N GLU A 165 3.81 -18.65 14.30
CA GLU A 165 4.72 -18.27 15.39
C GLU A 165 4.67 -16.76 15.66
N TYR A 166 4.61 -15.96 14.59
CA TYR A 166 4.82 -14.51 14.67
C TYR A 166 3.65 -13.68 14.11
N ASN A 167 2.59 -14.32 13.61
CA ASN A 167 1.44 -13.68 12.95
C ASN A 167 1.86 -12.74 11.79
N ILE A 168 2.93 -13.10 11.08
CA ILE A 168 3.33 -12.45 9.84
C ILE A 168 2.59 -13.12 8.70
N THR A 169 1.67 -12.38 8.08
CA THR A 169 0.81 -12.87 7.00
C THR A 169 1.17 -12.27 5.64
N GLY A 170 1.93 -11.17 5.61
CA GLY A 170 2.33 -10.49 4.38
C GLY A 170 3.82 -10.60 4.09
N PHE A 171 4.16 -10.83 2.82
CA PHE A 171 5.53 -11.03 2.36
C PHE A 171 5.78 -10.20 1.10
N THR A 172 6.63 -9.17 1.15
CA THR A 172 6.93 -8.32 -0.02
C THR A 172 8.14 -8.80 -0.79
N VAL A 173 8.04 -8.83 -2.12
CA VAL A 173 9.17 -9.12 -3.01
C VAL A 173 9.56 -7.84 -3.75
N PRO A 174 10.83 -7.40 -3.67
CA PRO A 174 11.34 -6.27 -4.45
C PRO A 174 11.15 -6.47 -5.96
N ALA A 175 10.78 -5.38 -6.66
CA ALA A 175 10.56 -5.41 -8.10
C ALA A 175 11.83 -5.82 -8.88
N ASP A 176 12.99 -5.35 -8.44
CA ASP A 176 14.27 -5.65 -9.09
C ASP A 176 14.65 -7.13 -8.97
N GLU A 177 14.23 -7.82 -7.91
CA GLU A 177 14.43 -9.26 -7.77
C GLU A 177 13.57 -10.04 -8.77
N THR A 178 12.28 -9.67 -8.92
CA THR A 178 11.38 -10.29 -9.91
C THR A 178 11.80 -10.00 -11.36
N GLU A 179 12.39 -8.83 -11.63
CA GLU A 179 12.92 -8.48 -12.96
C GLU A 179 14.17 -9.30 -13.32
N LYS A 180 15.05 -9.56 -12.34
CA LYS A 180 16.26 -10.38 -12.52
C LYS A 180 15.93 -11.86 -12.69
N GLN A 181 14.86 -12.34 -12.05
CA GLN A 181 14.50 -13.75 -11.95
C GLN A 181 13.01 -13.94 -12.29
N PRO A 182 12.64 -14.08 -13.57
CA PRO A 182 11.25 -14.25 -14.00
C PRO A 182 10.57 -15.49 -13.37
N GLU A 183 11.34 -16.51 -12.99
CA GLU A 183 10.82 -17.71 -12.33
C GLU A 183 10.27 -17.41 -10.92
N LEU A 184 10.76 -16.34 -10.27
CA LEU A 184 10.24 -15.88 -8.99
C LEU A 184 8.77 -15.46 -9.09
N HIS A 185 8.37 -14.85 -10.20
CA HIS A 185 6.97 -14.48 -10.47
C HIS A 185 6.04 -15.70 -10.52
N ASN A 186 6.51 -16.81 -11.10
CA ASN A 186 5.73 -18.05 -11.15
C ASN A 186 5.60 -18.66 -9.75
N LEU A 187 6.69 -18.63 -8.97
CA LEU A 187 6.71 -19.14 -7.60
C LEU A 187 5.74 -18.37 -6.69
N THR A 188 5.80 -17.04 -6.67
CA THR A 188 4.90 -16.21 -5.85
C THR A 188 3.44 -16.35 -6.25
N THR A 189 3.15 -16.50 -7.55
CA THR A 189 1.81 -16.78 -8.06
C THR A 189 1.30 -18.13 -7.54
N SER A 190 2.13 -19.17 -7.56
CA SER A 190 1.81 -20.48 -6.97
C SER A 190 1.59 -20.37 -5.46
N LEU A 191 2.46 -19.67 -4.73
CA LEU A 191 2.36 -19.50 -3.28
C LEU A 191 1.06 -18.78 -2.90
N ASN A 192 0.68 -17.72 -3.62
CA ASN A 192 -0.58 -17.02 -3.40
C ASN A 192 -1.80 -17.89 -3.69
N HIS A 193 -1.73 -18.77 -4.71
CA HIS A 193 -2.81 -19.71 -5.01
C HIS A 193 -2.96 -20.75 -3.89
N ASP A 194 -1.85 -21.39 -3.50
CA ASP A 194 -1.85 -22.51 -2.54
C ASP A 194 -2.14 -22.06 -1.10
N LEU A 195 -1.79 -20.82 -0.76
CA LEU A 195 -1.96 -20.24 0.57
C LEU A 195 -3.18 -19.31 0.69
N ALA A 196 -4.04 -19.23 -0.33
CA ALA A 196 -5.22 -18.35 -0.33
C ALA A 196 -6.13 -18.58 0.89
N ASP A 197 -6.34 -19.84 1.28
CA ASP A 197 -7.16 -20.22 2.45
C ASP A 197 -6.48 -19.92 3.79
N GLN A 198 -5.18 -19.62 3.77
CA GLN A 198 -4.38 -19.33 4.96
C GLN A 198 -4.27 -17.82 5.24
N ASP A 199 -4.93 -16.95 4.47
CA ASP A 199 -4.82 -15.48 4.64
C ASP A 199 -3.36 -14.97 4.54
N ILE A 200 -2.49 -15.74 3.87
CA ILE A 200 -1.10 -15.37 3.59
C ILE A 200 -1.03 -14.76 2.20
N VAL A 201 -0.33 -13.63 2.08
CA VAL A 201 -0.21 -12.89 0.83
C VAL A 201 1.26 -12.61 0.54
N VAL A 202 1.70 -12.97 -0.65
CA VAL A 202 3.01 -12.61 -1.21
C VAL A 202 2.80 -11.48 -2.22
N GLY A 203 3.18 -10.26 -1.84
CA GLY A 203 3.05 -9.06 -2.67
C GLY A 203 4.32 -8.77 -3.46
N GLU A 204 4.23 -8.83 -4.79
CA GLU A 204 5.35 -8.51 -5.68
C GLU A 204 5.38 -7.05 -6.11
N GLY A 205 6.52 -6.62 -6.67
CA GLY A 205 6.65 -5.29 -7.24
C GLY A 205 6.82 -4.20 -6.18
N MET A 206 7.54 -4.50 -5.10
CA MET A 206 7.95 -3.47 -4.14
C MET A 206 9.02 -2.58 -4.77
N VAL A 207 8.72 -1.29 -4.88
CA VAL A 207 9.56 -0.27 -5.51
C VAL A 207 9.99 0.74 -4.44
N ASP A 208 11.31 0.95 -4.30
CA ASP A 208 11.83 2.06 -3.52
C ASP A 208 11.71 3.36 -4.32
N VAL A 209 10.87 4.27 -3.84
CA VAL A 209 10.56 5.55 -4.52
C VAL A 209 11.56 6.65 -4.14
N SER A 210 12.53 6.38 -3.25
CA SER A 210 13.48 7.40 -2.75
C SER A 210 14.25 8.10 -3.88
N ASP A 211 14.61 7.38 -4.94
CA ASP A 211 15.29 7.96 -6.10
C ASP A 211 14.35 8.82 -6.94
N ALA A 212 13.09 8.42 -7.11
CA ALA A 212 12.09 9.21 -7.83
C ALA A 212 11.70 10.48 -7.05
N VAL A 213 11.65 10.40 -5.72
CA VAL A 213 11.35 11.54 -4.83
C VAL A 213 12.56 12.48 -4.67
N SER A 214 13.78 11.97 -4.63
CA SER A 214 14.99 12.82 -4.56
C SER A 214 15.25 13.58 -5.87
N ASN A 215 14.80 13.05 -7.00
CA ASN A 215 14.91 13.66 -8.32
C ASN A 215 13.71 14.55 -8.72
N LEU A 216 12.96 15.08 -7.75
CA LEU A 216 11.86 16.03 -8.02
C LEU A 216 12.31 17.35 -8.68
N ASN A 217 13.61 17.61 -8.73
CA ASN A 217 14.19 18.72 -9.49
C ASN A 217 14.12 18.51 -11.01
N LEU A 218 13.87 17.28 -11.48
CA LEU A 218 13.64 16.99 -12.89
C LEU A 218 12.13 17.15 -13.19
N PRO A 219 11.72 18.18 -13.95
CA PRO A 219 10.31 18.40 -14.23
C PRO A 219 9.68 17.17 -14.90
N GLY A 220 8.59 16.64 -14.34
CA GLY A 220 7.78 15.56 -14.91
C GLY A 220 8.20 14.16 -14.51
N SER A 221 9.35 13.98 -13.85
CA SER A 221 9.88 12.66 -13.48
C SER A 221 8.93 11.88 -12.58
N PHE A 222 8.38 12.53 -11.56
CA PHE A 222 7.49 11.90 -10.58
C PHE A 222 6.10 11.59 -11.16
N GLN A 223 5.54 12.49 -11.98
CA GLN A 223 4.29 12.19 -12.69
C GLN A 223 4.47 11.01 -13.65
N GLN A 224 5.59 10.96 -14.39
CA GLN A 224 5.91 9.86 -15.29
C GLN A 224 6.08 8.56 -14.51
N PHE A 225 6.75 8.60 -13.35
CA PHE A 225 6.88 7.46 -12.46
C PHE A 225 5.50 6.90 -12.07
N LEU A 226 4.58 7.75 -11.62
CA LEU A 226 3.22 7.31 -11.24
C LEU A 226 2.44 6.75 -12.44
N LYS A 227 2.59 7.34 -13.63
CA LYS A 227 1.96 6.85 -14.87
C LYS A 227 2.49 5.48 -15.29
N LEU A 228 3.80 5.25 -15.18
CA LEU A 228 4.41 3.97 -15.53
C LEU A 228 3.98 2.83 -14.59
N ASN A 229 3.57 3.19 -13.36
CA ASN A 229 3.21 2.25 -12.32
C ASN A 229 1.70 2.21 -12.02
N SER A 230 0.86 2.88 -12.82
CA SER A 230 -0.59 2.93 -12.58
C SER A 230 -1.36 1.71 -13.08
N ASP A 231 -0.79 0.96 -14.03
CA ASP A 231 -1.44 -0.20 -14.66
C ASP A 231 -1.21 -1.48 -13.85
N SER A 232 -0.26 -1.48 -12.91
CA SER A 232 -0.01 -2.54 -11.95
C SER A 232 -0.35 -2.07 -10.53
N TRP A 233 -0.32 -2.99 -9.55
CA TRP A 233 -0.48 -2.64 -8.14
C TRP A 233 0.85 -2.79 -7.38
N PRO A 234 1.76 -1.80 -7.47
CA PRO A 234 3.06 -1.88 -6.83
C PRO A 234 2.99 -1.57 -5.32
N TYR A 235 4.06 -1.90 -4.60
CA TYR A 235 4.25 -1.50 -3.21
C TYR A 235 5.27 -0.35 -3.13
N TYR A 236 4.81 0.87 -2.89
CA TYR A 236 5.68 2.06 -2.88
C TYR A 236 6.36 2.23 -1.53
N LYS A 237 7.63 1.87 -1.44
CA LYS A 237 8.43 2.12 -0.24
C LYS A 237 9.03 3.53 -0.31
N PHE A 238 8.73 4.40 0.64
CA PHE A 238 9.29 5.77 0.65
C PHE A 238 9.41 6.34 2.06
N MET A 239 10.29 7.33 2.21
CA MET A 239 10.56 7.99 3.48
C MET A 239 9.85 9.36 3.56
N PRO A 240 8.73 9.49 4.30
CA PRO A 240 7.98 10.74 4.43
C PRO A 240 8.72 11.86 5.17
N VAL A 241 9.61 11.53 6.11
CA VAL A 241 10.38 12.51 6.90
C VAL A 241 11.87 12.21 6.85
N VAL A 242 12.64 13.26 6.59
CA VAL A 242 14.05 13.21 6.24
C VAL A 242 14.95 12.91 7.44
N ALA A 243 15.91 12.02 7.24
CA ALA A 243 17.21 12.04 7.95
C ALA A 243 18.37 12.51 7.04
N ASP A 244 18.31 12.29 5.72
CA ASP A 244 19.34 12.63 4.71
C ASP A 244 18.74 13.02 3.33
N HIS A 245 19.58 13.48 2.37
CA HIS A 245 19.28 13.96 0.99
C HIS A 245 18.39 13.10 0.05
N ARG A 246 17.68 12.08 0.53
CA ARG A 246 16.90 11.10 -0.24
C ARG A 246 15.39 11.36 -0.28
N THR A 247 14.95 12.56 0.10
CA THR A 247 13.53 12.95 0.12
C THR A 247 13.34 14.26 -0.63
N ALA A 248 12.07 14.60 -0.91
CA ALA A 248 11.72 15.93 -1.39
C ALA A 248 12.09 16.98 -0.35
N SER A 249 12.03 18.26 -0.74
CA SER A 249 12.08 19.33 0.24
C SER A 249 10.95 19.15 1.28
N PRO A 250 11.15 19.49 2.56
CA PRO A 250 10.11 19.36 3.58
C PRO A 250 8.79 20.02 3.22
N ALA A 251 8.82 21.09 2.40
CA ALA A 251 7.61 21.76 1.90
C ALA A 251 6.83 20.91 0.89
N GLN A 252 7.50 20.10 0.07
CA GLN A 252 6.87 19.25 -0.96
C GLN A 252 6.38 17.91 -0.41
N MET A 253 6.94 17.42 0.71
CA MET A 253 6.62 16.10 1.25
C MET A 253 5.15 15.84 1.55
N PRO A 254 4.34 16.80 2.05
CA PRO A 254 2.90 16.60 2.19
C PRO A 254 2.21 16.26 0.87
N ALA A 255 2.55 16.97 -0.21
CA ALA A 255 1.95 16.77 -1.53
C ALA A 255 2.43 15.47 -2.19
N VAL A 256 3.70 15.09 -2.01
CA VAL A 256 4.25 13.79 -2.42
C VAL A 256 3.58 12.64 -1.66
N THR A 257 3.44 12.78 -0.35
CA THR A 257 2.79 11.77 0.51
C THR A 257 1.34 11.57 0.09
N MET A 258 0.58 12.65 -0.13
CA MET A 258 -0.79 12.57 -0.61
C MET A 258 -0.87 11.90 -2.00
N ALA A 259 0.04 12.24 -2.93
CA ALA A 259 0.06 11.65 -4.27
C ALA A 259 0.30 10.13 -4.21
N LEU A 260 1.32 9.68 -3.46
CA LEU A 260 1.63 8.25 -3.31
C LEU A 260 0.52 7.51 -2.58
N MET A 261 -0.04 8.10 -1.51
CA MET A 261 -1.13 7.49 -0.76
C MET A 261 -2.42 7.36 -1.58
N LEU A 262 -2.71 8.25 -2.51
CA LEU A 262 -3.96 8.21 -3.28
C LEU A 262 -3.81 7.59 -4.67
N SER A 263 -2.58 7.34 -5.11
CA SER A 263 -2.26 6.61 -6.34
C SER A 263 -2.56 5.10 -6.23
N PRO A 264 -2.72 4.39 -7.38
CA PRO A 264 -2.78 2.93 -7.41
C PRO A 264 -1.52 2.30 -6.84
N GLY A 265 -1.68 1.33 -5.94
CA GLY A 265 -0.58 0.69 -5.23
C GLY A 265 -0.73 0.79 -3.71
N THR A 266 0.17 0.12 -3.00
CA THR A 266 0.22 0.06 -1.54
C THR A 266 1.43 0.84 -1.03
N PRO A 267 1.25 2.01 -0.41
CA PRO A 267 2.36 2.77 0.16
C PRO A 267 2.87 2.13 1.46
N ILE A 268 4.19 2.07 1.60
CA ILE A 268 4.94 1.63 2.76
C ILE A 268 5.76 2.82 3.27
N LEU A 269 5.33 3.39 4.41
CA LEU A 269 5.90 4.59 5.01
C LEU A 269 7.11 4.23 5.89
N GLN A 270 8.32 4.60 5.46
CA GLN A 270 9.53 4.41 6.25
C GLN A 270 9.72 5.53 7.27
N ILE A 271 9.62 5.23 8.56
CA ILE A 271 9.86 6.21 9.63
C ILE A 271 11.22 5.93 10.26
N PRO A 272 12.20 6.85 10.12
CA PRO A 272 13.47 6.72 10.83
C PRO A 272 13.20 6.70 12.34
N GLY A 273 13.78 5.75 13.07
CA GLY A 273 13.40 5.45 14.46
C GLY A 273 13.41 6.63 15.44
N ASN A 274 14.23 7.66 15.23
CA ASN A 274 14.28 8.86 16.07
C ASN A 274 13.39 10.03 15.58
N ASN A 275 12.65 9.85 14.49
CA ASN A 275 11.88 10.91 13.83
C ASN A 275 10.35 10.69 13.92
N THR A 276 9.89 9.69 14.67
CA THR A 276 8.46 9.37 14.80
C THR A 276 7.63 10.57 15.26
N GLU A 277 8.08 11.30 16.28
CA GLU A 277 7.38 12.49 16.77
C GLU A 277 7.27 13.56 15.67
N LYS A 278 8.38 13.86 14.98
CA LYS A 278 8.39 14.81 13.86
C LYS A 278 7.46 14.37 12.73
N PHE A 279 7.44 13.08 12.41
CA PHE A 279 6.53 12.52 11.41
C PHE A 279 5.07 12.70 11.81
N VAL A 280 4.69 12.33 13.04
CA VAL A 280 3.31 12.46 13.51
C VAL A 280 2.88 13.93 13.50
N THR A 281 3.74 14.86 13.95
CA THR A 281 3.42 16.29 13.97
C THR A 281 3.31 16.90 12.57
N SER A 282 4.15 16.48 11.60
CA SER A 282 4.19 17.10 10.27
C SER A 282 3.26 16.45 9.25
N LEU A 283 3.08 15.13 9.30
CA LEU A 283 2.41 14.35 8.26
C LEU A 283 1.34 13.39 8.79
N GLY A 284 1.25 13.19 10.12
CA GLY A 284 0.28 12.27 10.72
C GLY A 284 -1.17 12.55 10.28
N GLY A 285 -1.57 13.82 10.28
CA GLY A 285 -2.90 14.23 9.80
C GLY A 285 -3.13 13.99 8.31
N VAL A 286 -2.09 14.19 7.48
CA VAL A 286 -2.16 13.92 6.02
C VAL A 286 -2.34 12.43 5.77
N VAL A 287 -1.54 11.59 6.44
CA VAL A 287 -1.61 10.13 6.31
C VAL A 287 -2.94 9.60 6.81
N ALA A 288 -3.43 10.07 7.96
CA ALA A 288 -4.73 9.66 8.49
C ALA A 288 -5.89 10.01 7.53
N ALA A 289 -5.92 11.24 7.01
CA ALA A 289 -6.93 11.67 6.04
C ALA A 289 -6.85 10.86 4.73
N CYS A 290 -5.64 10.62 4.22
CA CYS A 290 -5.46 9.80 3.03
C CYS A 290 -5.83 8.33 3.28
N SER A 291 -5.59 7.78 4.47
CA SER A 291 -6.01 6.43 4.84
C SER A 291 -7.54 6.29 4.83
N GLU A 292 -8.25 7.29 5.36
CA GLU A 292 -9.71 7.32 5.30
C GLU A 292 -10.21 7.38 3.85
N LEU A 293 -9.62 8.21 3.00
CA LEU A 293 -9.96 8.27 1.57
C LEU A 293 -9.66 6.95 0.85
N ARG A 294 -8.52 6.31 1.14
CA ARG A 294 -8.16 5.00 0.56
C ARG A 294 -9.17 3.90 0.89
N SER A 295 -9.89 4.01 2.01
CA SER A 295 -10.93 3.04 2.37
C SER A 295 -12.13 3.05 1.40
N LYS A 296 -12.30 4.12 0.60
CA LYS A 296 -13.42 4.25 -0.35
C LYS A 296 -13.17 3.39 -1.59
N ASP A 297 -14.26 2.82 -2.12
CA ASP A 297 -14.23 1.91 -3.27
C ASP A 297 -13.54 2.48 -4.52
N ALA A 298 -13.64 3.79 -4.77
CA ALA A 298 -12.96 4.42 -5.89
C ALA A 298 -11.43 4.34 -5.78
N PHE A 299 -10.86 4.44 -4.57
CA PHE A 299 -9.42 4.32 -4.35
C PHE A 299 -8.94 2.86 -4.28
N LYS A 300 -9.84 1.92 -3.97
CA LYS A 300 -9.56 0.49 -4.01
C LYS A 300 -9.62 -0.10 -5.42
N PHE A 301 -10.63 0.30 -6.21
CA PHE A 301 -11.00 -0.39 -7.46
C PHE A 301 -11.20 0.54 -8.66
N GLY A 302 -11.16 1.85 -8.45
CA GLY A 302 -11.37 2.82 -9.52
C GLY A 302 -10.17 2.92 -10.46
N ALA A 303 -10.47 3.03 -11.75
CA ALA A 303 -9.50 3.31 -12.80
C ALA A 303 -8.88 4.70 -12.57
N THR A 304 -7.61 4.81 -12.96
CA THR A 304 -6.86 6.06 -12.84
C THR A 304 -6.69 6.70 -14.20
N GLU A 305 -7.18 7.92 -14.34
CA GLU A 305 -6.96 8.73 -15.55
C GLU A 305 -6.21 9.99 -15.18
N PHE A 306 -5.05 10.19 -15.79
CA PHE A 306 -4.25 11.38 -15.53
C PHE A 306 -4.74 12.54 -16.38
N VAL A 307 -4.93 13.69 -15.74
CA VAL A 307 -5.09 14.97 -16.41
C VAL A 307 -3.70 15.40 -16.87
N ASN A 308 -3.57 16.01 -18.05
CA ASN A 308 -2.31 16.59 -18.53
C ASN A 308 -1.90 17.77 -17.66
N SER A 309 -1.42 17.47 -16.46
CA SER A 309 -0.83 18.43 -15.55
C SER A 309 0.61 18.70 -15.96
N THR A 310 1.07 19.90 -15.66
CA THR A 310 2.44 20.34 -15.87
C THR A 310 3.43 19.40 -15.18
N ALA A 311 4.70 19.49 -15.56
CA ALA A 311 5.76 18.66 -15.04
C ALA A 311 5.86 18.56 -13.49
N ASN A 312 5.39 19.56 -12.75
CA ASN A 312 5.50 19.60 -11.28
C ASN A 312 4.14 19.44 -10.59
N VAL A 313 3.11 18.97 -11.30
CA VAL A 313 1.79 18.76 -10.76
C VAL A 313 1.36 17.34 -11.09
N VAL A 314 0.83 16.64 -10.10
CA VAL A 314 0.24 15.32 -10.28
C VAL A 314 -1.25 15.46 -10.13
N ALA A 315 -1.98 15.34 -11.23
CA ALA A 315 -3.45 15.37 -11.23
C ALA A 315 -4.00 14.12 -11.91
N PHE A 316 -4.92 13.44 -11.23
CA PHE A 316 -5.59 12.26 -11.75
C PHE A 316 -6.98 12.11 -11.17
N THR A 317 -7.81 11.28 -11.80
CA THR A 317 -9.10 10.88 -11.27
C THR A 317 -9.09 9.41 -10.89
N ARG A 318 -9.82 9.05 -9.83
CA ARG A 318 -10.17 7.68 -9.47
C ARG A 318 -11.66 7.48 -9.72
N ILE A 319 -12.00 6.79 -10.80
CA ILE A 319 -13.39 6.56 -11.20
C ILE A 319 -13.65 5.07 -11.25
N ARG A 320 -14.63 4.61 -10.50
CA ARG A 320 -15.10 3.24 -10.59
C ARG A 320 -16.17 3.16 -11.67
N THR A 321 -16.12 2.12 -12.50
CA THR A 321 -17.08 1.86 -13.58
C THR A 321 -18.49 1.49 -13.10
N MET A 322 -18.73 1.44 -11.78
CA MET A 322 -20.03 1.10 -11.22
C MET A 322 -20.93 2.32 -11.07
N LYS A 323 -22.10 2.22 -11.68
CA LYS A 323 -23.14 3.26 -11.64
C LYS A 323 -23.50 3.63 -10.20
N GLY A 324 -23.44 4.93 -9.88
CA GLY A 324 -23.81 5.47 -8.58
C GLY A 324 -22.68 5.50 -7.54
N THR A 325 -21.48 5.04 -7.88
CA THR A 325 -20.29 5.26 -7.04
C THR A 325 -19.65 6.63 -7.36
N PRO A 326 -19.26 7.42 -6.34
CA PRO A 326 -18.61 8.70 -6.59
C PRO A 326 -17.21 8.49 -7.18
N GLY A 327 -16.85 9.37 -8.11
CA GLY A 327 -15.48 9.55 -8.59
C GLY A 327 -14.75 10.58 -7.74
N TYR A 328 -13.42 10.51 -7.74
CA TYR A 328 -12.57 11.47 -7.01
C TYR A 328 -11.54 12.06 -7.95
N ALA A 329 -11.42 13.39 -7.96
CA ALA A 329 -10.33 14.12 -8.60
C ALA A 329 -9.29 14.43 -7.53
N VAL A 330 -8.04 14.04 -7.78
CA VAL A 330 -6.91 14.24 -6.89
C VAL A 330 -5.89 15.12 -7.59
N VAL A 331 -5.39 16.12 -6.88
CA VAL A 331 -4.30 16.97 -7.34
C VAL A 331 -3.31 17.20 -6.22
N SER A 332 -2.03 16.98 -6.51
CA SER A 332 -0.89 17.38 -5.69
C SER A 332 -0.02 18.36 -6.49
N ASN A 333 0.15 19.57 -5.97
CA ASN A 333 1.04 20.57 -6.55
C ASN A 333 2.42 20.48 -5.89
N LEU A 334 3.45 20.09 -6.65
CA LEU A 334 4.83 20.01 -6.18
C LEU A 334 5.61 21.30 -6.46
N ALA A 335 5.06 22.20 -7.29
CA ALA A 335 5.64 23.51 -7.57
C ALA A 335 5.41 24.48 -6.41
N HIS A 336 6.23 25.53 -6.37
CA HIS A 336 6.06 26.64 -5.42
C HIS A 336 4.95 27.61 -5.87
N GLU A 337 4.63 27.66 -7.16
CA GLU A 337 3.61 28.54 -7.71
C GLU A 337 2.24 27.86 -7.70
N ASP A 338 1.18 28.67 -7.57
CA ASP A 338 -0.19 28.20 -7.67
C ASP A 338 -0.49 27.71 -9.09
N VAL A 339 -1.32 26.68 -9.20
CA VAL A 339 -1.74 26.12 -10.48
C VAL A 339 -3.25 26.14 -10.62
N LEU A 340 -3.72 26.40 -11.84
CA LEU A 340 -5.11 26.25 -12.23
C LEU A 340 -5.25 25.01 -13.12
N LEU A 341 -6.17 24.11 -12.77
CA LEU A 341 -6.39 22.85 -13.50
C LEU A 341 -7.84 22.72 -13.96
N ASP A 342 -8.00 22.11 -15.12
CA ASP A 342 -9.30 21.73 -15.68
C ASP A 342 -9.40 20.20 -15.71
N PHE A 343 -10.23 19.63 -14.84
CA PHE A 343 -10.53 18.19 -14.83
C PHE A 343 -11.66 17.83 -15.80
N SER A 344 -12.46 18.79 -16.26
CA SER A 344 -13.58 18.56 -17.19
C SER A 344 -13.14 18.16 -18.59
N ILE A 345 -11.84 18.24 -18.87
CA ILE A 345 -11.24 17.68 -20.09
C ILE A 345 -11.44 16.16 -20.18
N LEU A 346 -11.58 15.49 -19.04
CA LEU A 346 -11.92 14.07 -18.99
C LEU A 346 -13.44 13.94 -19.10
N PRO A 347 -13.97 13.27 -20.13
CA PRO A 347 -15.40 13.26 -20.41
C PRO A 347 -16.26 12.76 -19.23
N ALA A 348 -15.73 11.88 -18.38
CA ALA A 348 -16.44 11.30 -17.23
C ALA A 348 -16.63 12.30 -16.08
N VAL A 349 -15.91 13.43 -16.10
CA VAL A 349 -15.86 14.39 -15.00
C VAL A 349 -16.86 15.53 -15.25
N PRO A 350 -17.78 15.81 -14.30
CA PRO A 350 -18.70 16.94 -14.41
C PRO A 350 -18.01 18.28 -14.17
N SER A 351 -18.70 19.40 -14.44
CA SER A 351 -18.16 20.74 -14.18
C SER A 351 -18.14 21.14 -12.70
N THR A 352 -18.81 20.39 -11.82
CA THR A 352 -18.88 20.71 -10.39
C THR A 352 -18.64 19.50 -9.52
N GLY A 353 -17.90 19.67 -8.43
CA GLY A 353 -17.67 18.65 -7.40
C GLY A 353 -17.73 19.22 -5.99
N THR A 354 -17.39 18.36 -5.02
CA THR A 354 -17.37 18.65 -3.60
C THR A 354 -15.96 18.43 -3.07
N LEU A 355 -15.31 19.46 -2.56
CA LEU A 355 -14.03 19.37 -1.88
C LEU A 355 -14.18 18.50 -0.62
N VAL A 356 -13.46 17.39 -0.57
CA VAL A 356 -13.46 16.46 0.58
C VAL A 356 -12.17 16.51 1.37
N TYR A 357 -11.08 17.00 0.78
CA TYR A 357 -9.82 17.22 1.49
C TYR A 357 -9.02 18.35 0.83
N ASN A 358 -8.41 19.20 1.65
CA ASN A 358 -7.47 20.23 1.23
C ASN A 358 -6.20 20.09 2.05
N LEU A 359 -5.07 19.92 1.37
CA LEU A 359 -3.78 19.68 2.00
C LEU A 359 -3.24 20.91 2.74
N THR A 360 -3.47 22.12 2.23
CA THR A 360 -2.89 23.34 2.81
C THR A 360 -3.59 23.71 4.12
N SER A 361 -4.92 23.66 4.15
CA SER A 361 -5.70 23.96 5.35
C SER A 361 -5.87 22.75 6.27
N GLY A 362 -5.79 21.53 5.76
CA GLY A 362 -6.19 20.31 6.46
C GLY A 362 -7.70 20.21 6.72
N GLU A 363 -8.46 21.27 6.40
CA GLU A 363 -9.89 21.41 6.68
C GLU A 363 -10.66 21.69 5.38
N VAL A 364 -11.88 21.16 5.30
CA VAL A 364 -12.82 21.46 4.22
C VAL A 364 -13.60 22.74 4.57
N PRO A 365 -13.61 23.77 3.72
CA PRO A 365 -14.35 25.00 3.97
C PRO A 365 -15.88 24.75 4.01
N PRO A 366 -16.67 25.59 4.72
CA PRO A 366 -18.12 25.42 4.84
C PRO A 366 -18.87 25.39 3.50
N SER A 367 -18.36 26.14 2.51
CA SER A 367 -18.77 26.01 1.12
C SER A 367 -17.77 25.11 0.42
N ASN A 368 -18.10 23.83 0.29
CA ASN A 368 -17.23 22.82 -0.30
C ASN A 368 -17.52 22.56 -1.79
N LYS A 369 -18.44 23.29 -2.43
CA LYS A 369 -18.64 23.17 -3.88
C LYS A 369 -17.47 23.78 -4.64
N VAL A 370 -16.92 23.03 -5.58
CA VAL A 370 -15.78 23.44 -6.41
C VAL A 370 -16.15 23.32 -7.89
N ASP A 371 -15.72 24.30 -8.68
CA ASP A 371 -15.77 24.25 -10.14
C ASP A 371 -14.58 23.42 -10.66
N LEU A 372 -14.87 22.29 -11.30
CA LEU A 372 -13.87 21.36 -11.82
C LEU A 372 -13.25 21.83 -13.14
N THR A 373 -13.78 22.90 -13.75
CA THR A 373 -13.19 23.53 -14.94
C THR A 373 -12.02 24.47 -14.59
N SER A 374 -11.94 24.90 -13.33
CA SER A 374 -10.94 25.86 -12.87
C SER A 374 -10.57 25.64 -11.40
N VAL A 375 -9.94 24.49 -11.12
CA VAL A 375 -9.47 24.14 -9.76
C VAL A 375 -8.16 24.86 -9.46
N LEU A 376 -8.20 25.82 -8.54
CA LEU A 376 -7.00 26.50 -8.03
C LEU A 376 -6.37 25.67 -6.92
N VAL A 377 -5.07 25.39 -7.05
CA VAL A 377 -4.28 24.68 -6.04
C VAL A 377 -3.04 25.49 -5.73
N GLU A 378 -2.86 25.82 -4.46
CA GLU A 378 -1.73 26.61 -3.98
C GLU A 378 -0.39 25.88 -4.18
N GLY A 379 0.70 26.63 -4.22
CA GLY A 379 2.05 26.09 -4.19
C GLY A 379 2.26 25.10 -3.02
N HIS A 380 2.83 23.93 -3.32
CA HIS A 380 3.00 22.82 -2.36
C HIS A 380 1.70 22.28 -1.74
N GLY A 381 0.55 22.70 -2.26
CA GLY A 381 -0.77 22.30 -1.80
C GLY A 381 -1.31 21.07 -2.53
N GLY A 382 -2.58 20.77 -2.24
CA GLY A 382 -3.26 19.64 -2.83
C GLY A 382 -4.73 19.61 -2.46
N ALA A 383 -5.53 18.94 -3.28
CA ALA A 383 -6.98 18.83 -3.09
C ALA A 383 -7.50 17.48 -3.55
N VAL A 384 -8.54 17.02 -2.86
CA VAL A 384 -9.34 15.86 -3.26
C VAL A 384 -10.79 16.32 -3.38
N ILE A 385 -11.37 16.10 -4.55
CA ILE A 385 -12.70 16.58 -4.90
C ILE A 385 -13.55 15.38 -5.31
N GLU A 386 -14.61 15.12 -4.58
CA GLU A 386 -15.61 14.10 -4.89
C GLU A 386 -16.58 14.62 -5.97
N PHE A 387 -16.94 13.78 -6.94
CA PHE A 387 -17.91 14.11 -7.97
C PHE A 387 -18.73 12.88 -8.37
N VAL A 388 -19.88 13.11 -9.00
CA VAL A 388 -20.68 12.05 -9.61
C VAL A 388 -20.23 11.90 -11.06
N ALA A 389 -19.63 10.76 -11.39
CA ALA A 389 -19.16 10.49 -12.75
C ALA A 389 -20.32 10.48 -13.75
N GLN A 390 -20.07 10.99 -14.95
CA GLN A 390 -21.02 10.97 -16.05
C GLN A 390 -20.91 9.66 -16.82
N ASP A 391 -22.05 9.06 -17.19
CA ASP A 391 -22.10 7.85 -18.01
C ASP A 391 -21.52 8.16 -19.42
N HIS A 392 -20.68 7.25 -19.94
CA HIS A 392 -20.21 7.23 -21.33
C HIS A 392 -21.03 6.33 -22.23
#